data_AF-A0A835Z5B2-F1
#
_entry.id   AF-A0A835Z5B2-F1
#
_cell.length_a   1.000
_cell.length_b   1.000
_cell.length_c   1.000
_cell.angle_alpha   90.00
_cell.angle_beta   90.00
_cell.angle_gamma   90.00
#
_symmetry.space_group_name_H-M   'P 1'
#
loop_
_entity.id
_entity.type
_entity.pdbx_description
1 polymer ?
#
loop_
_entity_poly.entity_id
_entity_poly.type
_entity_poly.pdbx_seq_one_letter_code
_entity_poly.pdbx_strand_id
1 'polypeptide(L)' 'PAHFLRPISLAWLVNPVVTPSGITYSREELELWVRENGTDPIARGRLAMSEVFPNLAIATAV' A
#
# COMPACT_ATOMS: atom_id res chain seq x y z
N PRO A 1 -17.49 2.09 2.50
CA PRO A 1 -17.25 3.17 3.49
C PRO A 1 -15.88 3.81 3.26
N ALA A 2 -15.67 5.07 3.69
CA ALA A 2 -14.51 5.90 3.30
C ALA A 2 -13.13 5.33 3.67
N HIS A 3 -13.06 4.28 4.50
CA HIS A 3 -11.81 3.58 4.85
C HIS A 3 -11.21 2.71 3.74
N PHE A 4 -11.90 2.55 2.59
CA PHE A 4 -11.34 1.87 1.41
C PHE A 4 -10.68 2.82 0.41
N LEU A 5 -10.63 4.12 0.73
CA LEU A 5 -10.01 5.12 -0.13
C LEU A 5 -8.49 5.15 0.14
N ARG A 6 -7.68 5.02 -0.93
CA ARG A 6 -6.22 4.98 -0.79
C ARG A 6 -5.67 6.34 -0.37
N PRO A 7 -4.53 6.38 0.34
CA PRO A 7 -3.89 7.63 0.74
C PRO A 7 -3.28 8.44 -0.42
N ILE A 8 -3.01 7.80 -1.57
CA ILE A 8 -2.24 8.40 -2.68
C ILE A 8 -3.15 8.84 -3.84
N SER A 9 -4.20 8.09 -4.19
CA SER A 9 -4.99 8.33 -5.41
C SER A 9 -6.51 8.39 -5.23
N LEU A 10 -7.05 8.19 -4.01
CA LEU A 10 -8.50 8.14 -3.75
C LEU A 10 -9.28 7.16 -4.64
N ALA A 11 -8.62 6.20 -5.30
CA ALA A 11 -9.22 5.19 -6.16
C ALA A 11 -9.38 3.83 -5.44
N TRP A 12 -10.02 2.83 -6.04
CA TRP A 12 -10.26 1.52 -5.43
C TRP A 12 -8.96 0.74 -5.15
N LEU A 13 -8.77 0.16 -3.97
CA LEU A 13 -7.59 -0.67 -3.68
C LEU A 13 -7.58 -1.96 -4.53
N VAL A 14 -6.82 -1.96 -5.63
CA VAL A 14 -6.58 -3.15 -6.45
C VAL A 14 -5.39 -3.91 -5.85
N ASN A 15 -5.57 -5.19 -5.51
CA ASN A 15 -4.56 -6.01 -4.83
C ASN A 15 -3.97 -5.32 -3.59
N PRO A 16 -4.78 -5.08 -2.54
CA PRO A 16 -4.34 -4.34 -1.37
C PRO A 16 -3.15 -5.02 -0.70
N VAL A 17 -2.10 -4.25 -0.44
CA VAL A 17 -0.89 -4.68 0.27
C VAL A 17 -0.63 -3.76 1.46
N VAL A 18 -0.13 -4.33 2.55
CA VAL A 18 0.19 -3.63 3.79
C VAL A 18 1.71 -3.58 4.01
N THR A 19 2.21 -2.40 4.38
CA THR A 19 3.61 -2.20 4.75
C THR A 19 3.83 -2.48 6.24
N PRO A 20 5.09 -2.59 6.72
CA PRO A 20 5.37 -2.75 8.15
C PRO A 20 4.87 -1.61 9.03
N SER A 21 4.64 -0.42 8.45
CA SER A 21 4.03 0.73 9.13
C SER A 21 2.52 0.55 9.37
N GLY A 22 1.91 -0.52 8.84
CA GLY A 22 0.49 -0.85 8.99
C GLY A 22 -0.41 -0.17 7.96
N ILE A 23 0.16 0.53 6.97
CA ILE A 23 -0.59 1.30 5.98
C ILE A 23 -0.85 0.42 4.76
N THR A 24 -2.08 0.44 4.25
CA THR A 24 -2.47 -0.32 3.05
C THR A 24 -2.44 0.54 1.80
N TYR A 25 -1.84 0.00 0.73
CA TYR A 25 -1.69 0.61 -0.57
C TYR A 25 -2.16 -0.34 -1.68
N SER A 26 -2.32 0.18 -2.89
CA SER A 26 -2.34 -0.65 -4.09
C SER A 26 -0.94 -1.19 -4.35
N ARG A 27 -0.83 -2.49 -4.70
CA ARG A 27 0.46 -3.11 -5.02
C ARG A 27 1.23 -2.33 -6.09
N GLU A 28 0.58 -2.01 -7.20
CA GLU A 28 1.24 -1.38 -8.36
C GLU A 28 1.79 0.02 -8.02
N GLU A 29 1.02 0.81 -7.27
CA GLU A 29 1.44 2.16 -6.85
C GLU A 29 2.61 2.09 -5.88
N LEU A 30 2.56 1.16 -4.93
CA LEU A 30 3.63 0.99 -3.96
C LEU A 30 4.91 0.46 -4.62
N GLU A 31 4.79 -0.48 -5.57
CA GLU A 31 5.93 -0.98 -6.35
C GLU A 31 6.60 0.13 -7.15
N LEU A 32 5.81 0.99 -7.81
CA LEU A 32 6.33 2.14 -8.54
C LEU A 32 7.07 3.11 -7.60
N TRP A 33 6.44 3.46 -6.47
CA TRP A 33 7.02 4.39 -5.51
C TRP A 33 8.31 3.86 -4.89
N VAL A 34 8.32 2.59 -4.44
CA VAL A 34 9.49 1.96 -3.82
C VAL A 34 10.64 1.85 -4.82
N ARG A 35 10.34 1.58 -6.10
CA ARG A 35 11.35 1.58 -7.16
C ARG A 35 12.02 2.94 -7.36
N GLU A 36 11.26 4.03 -7.23
CA GLU A 36 11.76 5.40 -7.45
C GLU A 36 12.39 6.03 -6.20
N ASN A 37 11.83 5.76 -5.01
CA ASN A 37 12.16 6.46 -3.77
C ASN A 37 12.77 5.57 -2.68
N GLY A 38 12.57 4.25 -2.74
CA GLY A 38 13.06 3.29 -1.73
C GLY A 38 12.49 3.50 -0.32
N THR A 39 11.34 4.16 -0.19
CA THR A 39 10.73 4.56 1.09
C THR A 39 9.23 4.30 1.13
N ASP A 40 8.66 4.25 2.32
CA ASP A 40 7.21 4.27 2.55
C ASP A 40 6.66 5.67 2.21
N PRO A 41 5.61 5.81 1.38
CA PRO A 41 5.08 7.10 0.96
C PRO A 41 4.62 8.01 2.11
N ILE A 42 4.13 7.44 3.21
CA ILE A 42 3.55 8.19 4.34
C ILE A 42 4.47 8.16 5.55
N ALA A 43 4.90 6.97 5.96
CA ALA A 43 5.79 6.80 7.11
C ALA A 43 7.22 7.31 6.82
N ARG A 44 7.58 7.48 5.53
CA ARG A 44 8.89 7.97 5.05
C ARG A 44 10.10 7.13 5.48
N GLY A 45 9.88 5.99 6.13
CA GLY A 45 10.92 5.01 6.45
C GLY A 45 11.40 4.29 5.20
N ARG A 46 12.60 3.69 5.24
CA ARG A 46 13.04 2.80 4.15
C ARG A 46 12.07 1.63 4.01
N LEU A 47 11.78 1.26 2.77
CA LEU A 47 10.86 0.19 2.46
C LEU A 47 11.38 -0.61 1.28
N ALA A 48 11.44 -1.93 1.43
CA ALA A 48 11.64 -2.86 0.34
C ALA A 48 10.34 -3.63 0.05
N MET A 49 10.10 -3.96 -1.22
CA MET A 49 8.90 -4.73 -1.62
C MET A 49 8.84 -6.14 -1.00
N SER A 50 9.96 -6.68 -0.53
CA SER A 50 10.02 -7.94 0.22
C SER A 50 9.39 -7.85 1.62
N GLU A 51 9.23 -6.64 2.15
CA GLU A 51 8.66 -6.37 3.49
C GLU A 51 7.16 -6.06 3.41
N VAL A 52 6.58 -6.16 2.21
CA VAL A 52 5.19 -5.82 1.92
C VAL A 52 4.36 -7.09 1.80
N PHE A 53 3.23 -7.14 2.51
CA PHE A 53 2.39 -8.33 2.60
C PHE A 53 1.00 -8.09 1.99
N PRO A 54 0.35 -9.10 1.38
CA PRO A 54 -1.03 -8.95 0.92
C PRO A 54 -1.98 -8.73 2.11
N ASN A 55 -2.87 -7.74 2.00
CA ASN A 55 -3.91 -7.50 3.00
C ASN A 55 -5.20 -8.21 2.60
N LEU A 56 -5.27 -9.50 2.94
CA LEU A 56 -6.41 -10.36 2.58
C LEU A 56 -7.73 -9.91 3.23
N ALA A 57 -7.68 -9.33 4.43
CA ALA A 57 -8.86 -8.84 5.13
C ALA A 57 -9.56 -7.71 4.35
N ILE A 58 -8.78 -6.84 3.71
CA ILE A 58 -9.32 -5.79 2.83
C ILE A 58 -9.68 -6.38 1.47
N ALA A 59 -8.89 -7.31 0.93
CA ALA A 59 -9.18 -7.93 -0.37
C ALA A 59 -10.53 -8.65 -0.41
N THR A 60 -10.98 -9.25 0.70
CA THR A 60 -12.29 -9.92 0.79
C THR A 60 -13.47 -8.96 1.03
N ALA A 61 -13.19 -7.69 1.37
CA ALA A 61 -14.20 -6.70 1.72
C ALA A 61 -14.51 -5.71 0.58
N VAL A 62 -13.75 -5.76 -0.52
CA VAL A 62 -13.93 -4.95 -1.74
C VAL A 62 -14.74 -5.72 -2.78
#